data_AF-A0A381I9U8-F1
#
_entry.id   AF-A0A381I9U8-F1
#
_cell.length_a   1.000
_cell.length_b   1.000
_cell.length_c   1.000
_cell.angle_alpha   90.00
_cell.angle_beta   90.00
_cell.angle_gamma   90.00
#
_symmetry.space_group_name_H-M   'P 1'
#
loop_
_entity.id
_entity.type
_entity.pdbx_description
1 polymer ?
#
loop_
_entity_poly.entity_id
_entity_poly.type
_entity_poly.pdbx_seq_one_letter_code
_entity_poly.pdbx_strand_id
1 'polypeptide(L)' 'MKLSTKGRYGLKAMFELALNQDNGPVSLKFIAKKQKISDQYLEQIFSSLKNRV' A
#
# COMPACT_ATOMS: atom_id res chain seq x y z
N MET A 1 10.26 15.16 -12.95
CA MET A 1 10.41 13.81 -12.35
C MET A 1 9.26 12.91 -12.79
N LYS A 2 9.53 11.69 -13.27
CA LYS A 2 8.49 10.68 -13.55
C LYS A 2 8.48 9.65 -12.41
N LEU A 3 7.43 9.67 -11.60
CA LEU A 3 7.22 8.65 -10.55
C LEU A 3 6.61 7.40 -11.20
N SER A 4 7.17 6.22 -10.91
CA SER A 4 6.61 4.98 -11.41
C SER A 4 5.22 4.72 -10.81
N THR A 5 4.39 3.98 -11.54
CA THR A 5 3.07 3.52 -11.08
C THR A 5 3.19 2.78 -9.74
N LYS A 6 4.18 1.90 -9.62
CA LYS A 6 4.50 1.16 -8.40
C LYS A 6 4.82 2.10 -7.23
N GLY A 7 5.65 3.13 -7.46
CA GLY A 7 6.00 4.12 -6.44
C GLY A 7 4.80 4.95 -6.00
N ARG A 8 3.95 5.38 -6.94
CA ARG A 8 2.71 6.13 -6.65
C ARG A 8 1.76 5.33 -5.77
N TYR A 9 1.54 4.06 -6.11
CA TYR A 9 0.63 3.20 -5.36
C TYR A 9 1.20 2.74 -4.03
N GLY A 10 2.51 2.47 -3.95
CA GLY A 10 3.18 2.21 -2.68
C GLY A 10 3.08 3.39 -1.72
N LEU A 11 3.32 4.61 -2.19
CA LEU A 11 3.20 5.82 -1.36
C LEU A 11 1.77 6.01 -0.83
N LYS A 12 0.75 5.86 -1.69
CA LYS A 12 -0.66 5.93 -1.28
C LYS A 12 -1.00 4.90 -0.21
N ALA A 13 -0.51 3.68 -0.35
CA ALA A 13 -0.78 2.62 0.61
C ALA A 13 -0.07 2.84 1.96
N MET A 14 1.18 3.32 1.95
CA MET A 14 1.90 3.70 3.17
C MET A 14 1.22 4.86 3.90
N PHE A 15 0.73 5.86 3.15
CA PHE A 15 -0.04 6.96 3.72
C PHE A 15 -1.34 6.47 4.37
N GLU A 16 -2.03 5.52 3.73
CA GLU A 16 -3.23 4.91 4.29
C GLU A 16 -2.95 4.15 5.59
N LEU A 17 -1.82 3.45 5.69
CA LEU A 17 -1.40 2.81 6.94
C LEU A 17 -1.14 3.83 8.04
N ALA A 18 -0.45 4.93 7.73
CA ALA A 18 -0.16 5.98 8.70
C ALA A 18 -1.45 6.61 9.25
N LEU A 19 -2.46 6.84 8.40
CA LEU A 19 -3.75 7.38 8.82
C LEU A 19 -4.56 6.45 9.73
N ASN A 20 -4.30 5.14 9.67
CA ASN A 20 -5.03 4.14 10.44
C ASN A 20 -4.18 3.51 11.55
N GLN A 21 -3.02 4.11 11.90
CA GLN A 21 -2.09 3.50 12.86
C GLN A 21 -2.73 3.25 14.23
N ASP A 22 -3.66 4.12 14.64
CA ASP A 22 -4.29 4.08 15.97
C ASP A 22 -5.43 3.04 16.05
N ASN A 23 -5.88 2.52 14.90
CA ASN A 23 -6.96 1.54 14.80
C ASN A 23 -6.45 0.08 14.74
N GLY A 24 -5.16 -0.14 14.93
CA GLY A 24 -4.53 -1.45 14.88
C GLY A 24 -4.21 -1.94 13.46
N PRO A 25 -4.03 -3.26 13.25
CA PRO A 25 -3.59 -3.79 11.97
C PRO A 25 -4.61 -3.57 10.86
N VAL A 26 -4.17 -2.95 9.76
CA VAL A 26 -5.00 -2.65 8.59
C VAL A 26 -4.85 -3.75 7.54
N SER A 27 -5.96 -4.30 7.07
CA SER A 27 -5.96 -5.29 5.98
C SER A 27 -5.55 -4.67 4.65
N LEU A 28 -4.69 -5.36 3.89
CA LEU A 28 -4.35 -4.97 2.51
C LEU A 28 -5.59 -4.88 1.61
N LYS A 29 -6.58 -5.76 1.80
CA LYS A 29 -7.84 -5.72 1.02
C LYS A 29 -8.62 -4.44 1.24
N PHE A 30 -8.59 -3.90 2.47
CA PHE A 30 -9.22 -2.62 2.77
C PHE A 30 -8.56 -1.48 1.99
N ILE A 31 -7.23 -1.43 1.99
CA ILE A 31 -6.44 -0.43 1.28
C ILE A 31 -6.65 -0.55 -0.24
N ALA A 32 -6.63 -1.78 -0.77
CA ALA A 32 -6.86 -2.08 -2.18
C ALA A 32 -8.22 -1.55 -2.65
N LYS A 33 -9.29 -1.85 -1.90
CA LYS A 33 -10.64 -1.35 -2.19
C LYS A 33 -10.71 0.18 -2.12
N LYS A 34 -10.12 0.80 -1.09
CA LYS A 34 -10.14 2.25 -0.89
C LYS A 34 -9.39 3.01 -1.97
N GLN A 35 -8.24 2.49 -2.40
CA GLN A 35 -7.37 3.12 -3.41
C GLN A 35 -7.69 2.67 -4.85
N LYS A 36 -8.69 1.78 -5.03
CA LYS A 36 -9.07 1.18 -6.32
C LYS A 36 -7.89 0.50 -7.02
N ILE A 37 -7.13 -0.28 -6.25
CA ILE A 37 -5.99 -1.09 -6.70
C ILE A 37 -6.41 -2.55 -6.57
N SER A 38 -5.99 -3.41 -7.50
CA SER A 38 -6.21 -4.86 -7.33
C SER A 38 -5.41 -5.40 -6.15
N ASP A 39 -6.03 -6.31 -5.38
CA ASP A 39 -5.40 -6.97 -4.22
C ASP A 39 -4.01 -7.55 -4.57
N GLN A 40 -3.91 -8.31 -5.67
CA GLN A 40 -2.65 -8.92 -6.12
C GLN A 40 -1.53 -7.91 -6.37
N TYR A 41 -1.84 -6.78 -7.01
CA TYR A 41 -0.84 -5.75 -7.29
C TYR A 41 -0.38 -5.05 -6.01
N LEU A 42 -1.30 -4.82 -5.07
CA LEU A 42 -0.95 -4.26 -3.77
C LEU A 42 -0.08 -5.24 -2.96
N GLU A 43 -0.39 -6.54 -2.99
CA GLU A 43 0.43 -7.58 -2.37
C GLU A 43 1.85 -7.61 -2.96
N GLN A 44 2.01 -7.47 -4.28
CA GLN A 44 3.34 -7.39 -4.91
C GLN A 44 4.12 -6.15 -4.46
N ILE A 45 3.45 -5.00 -4.32
CA ILE A 45 4.06 -3.78 -3.79
C ILE A 45 4.55 -4.03 -2.37
N PHE A 46 3.69 -4.56 -1.49
CA PHE A 46 4.04 -4.82 -0.09
C PHE A 46 5.10 -5.89 0.09
N SER A 47 5.09 -6.92 -0.75
CA SER A 47 6.16 -7.94 -0.78
C SER A 47 7.52 -7.30 -1.02
N SER A 48 7.58 -6.29 -1.90
CA SER A 48 8.83 -5.55 -2.14
C SER A 48 9.21 -4.54 -1.06
N LEU A 49 8.26 -4.11 -0.23
CA LEU A 49 8.53 -3.22 0.91
C LEU A 49 8.96 -4.01 2.15
N LYS A 50 8.38 -5.20 2.36
CA LYS A 50 8.69 -6.08 3.49
C LYS A 50 10.11 -6.63 3.44
N ASN A 51 10.67 -6.85 2.24
CA ASN A 51 12.03 -7.35 2.04
C ASN A 51 13.13 -6.29 2.22
N ARG A 52 12.81 -5.10 2.75
CA ARG A 52 13.78 -4.02 3.01
C ARG A 52 13.96 -3.69 4.50
N VAL A 53 13.44 -4.54 5.38
CA VAL A 53 13.65 -4.48 6.84
C VAL A 53 14.28 -5.79 7.29
#